data_AF-A0A3E0PB76-F1
#
_entry.id   AF-A0A3E0PB76-F1
#
_cell.length_a   1.000
_cell.length_b   1.000
_cell.length_c   1.000
_cell.angle_alpha   90.00
_cell.angle_beta   90.00
_cell.angle_gamma   90.00
#
_symmetry.space_group_name_H-M   'P 1'
#
loop_
_entity.id
_entity.type
_entity.pdbx_description
1 polymer ?
#
loop_
_entity_poly.entity_id
_entity_poly.type
_entity_poly.pdbx_seq_one_letter_code
_entity_poly.pdbx_strand_id
1 'polypeptide(L)'
;MKHCNEEKGFSLIELLLVVVIVALLATIALPSLLKSKSAAERAATIGTLKAIHANQTGFMSHKGRYATLSELNDYTGKTLGIVAGTTLIRGNYTFYGFPTVPADLRNQYQILAIRFKDHRIISALSLREDGRVDTLIDEL
;
A
#
# COMPACT_ATOMS: atom_id res chain seq x y z
N MET A 1 -66.96 5.20 -12.18
CA MET A 1 -66.31 5.45 -10.88
C MET A 1 -64.80 5.40 -11.09
N LYS A 2 -64.10 6.53 -10.97
CA LYS A 2 -62.64 6.59 -11.11
C LYS A 2 -62.09 7.05 -9.75
N HIS A 3 -61.42 6.16 -9.04
CA HIS A 3 -60.60 6.53 -7.88
C HIS A 3 -59.35 7.23 -8.41
N CYS A 4 -59.20 8.51 -8.09
CA CYS A 4 -57.98 9.25 -8.37
C CYS A 4 -56.95 8.85 -7.32
N ASN A 5 -55.87 8.20 -7.73
CA ASN A 5 -54.73 7.94 -6.86
C ASN A 5 -54.05 9.27 -6.55
N GLU A 6 -53.93 9.59 -5.27
CA GLU A 6 -53.16 10.73 -4.78
C GLU A 6 -51.67 10.37 -4.86
N GLU A 7 -50.94 10.97 -5.79
CA GLU A 7 -49.48 10.87 -5.81
C GLU A 7 -48.91 11.65 -4.63
N LYS A 8 -48.54 10.92 -3.56
CA LYS A 8 -47.87 11.50 -2.39
C LYS A 8 -46.43 11.87 -2.77
N GLY A 9 -46.19 13.14 -3.01
CA GLY A 9 -44.85 13.70 -3.16
C GLY A 9 -44.05 13.65 -1.85
N PHE A 10 -42.73 13.57 -1.97
CA PHE A 10 -41.79 13.57 -0.85
C PHE A 10 -41.75 14.94 -0.15
N SER A 11 -41.82 14.97 1.18
CA SER A 11 -41.76 16.24 1.92
C SER A 11 -40.34 16.75 2.05
N LEU A 12 -40.17 18.07 2.01
CA LEU A 12 -38.87 18.72 2.20
C LEU A 12 -38.31 18.43 3.62
N ILE A 13 -39.18 18.28 4.62
CA ILE A 13 -38.79 17.89 5.98
C ILE A 13 -38.32 16.42 6.06
N GLU A 14 -38.90 15.53 5.24
CA GLU A 14 -38.49 14.12 5.18
C GLU A 14 -37.08 14.02 4.60
N LEU A 15 -36.76 14.79 3.55
CA LEU A 15 -35.40 14.86 3.01
C LEU A 15 -34.41 15.38 4.04
N LEU A 16 -34.79 16.44 4.76
CA LEU A 16 -33.93 17.12 5.71
C LEU A 16 -33.56 16.21 6.89
N LEU A 17 -34.54 15.48 7.45
CA LEU A 17 -34.30 14.53 8.54
C LEU A 17 -33.35 13.39 8.09
N VAL A 18 -33.53 12.88 6.86
CA VAL A 18 -32.69 11.81 6.32
C VAL A 18 -31.24 12.25 6.18
N VAL A 19 -30.98 13.43 5.61
CA VAL A 19 -29.62 13.95 5.45
C VAL A 19 -28.93 14.17 6.80
N VAL A 20 -29.68 14.67 7.80
CA VAL A 20 -29.15 14.85 9.16
C VAL A 20 -28.73 13.52 9.79
N ILE A 21 -29.55 12.47 9.69
CA ILE A 21 -29.21 11.15 10.25
C ILE A 21 -27.99 10.55 9.55
N VAL A 22 -27.92 10.62 8.22
CA VAL A 22 -26.75 10.13 7.46
C VAL A 22 -25.48 10.89 7.84
N ALA A 23 -25.54 12.21 8.05
CA ALA A 23 -24.40 13.01 8.48
C ALA A 23 -23.87 12.60 9.87
N LEU A 24 -24.77 12.26 10.80
CA LEU A 24 -24.39 11.75 12.14
C LEU A 24 -23.64 10.42 12.05
N LEU A 25 -24.16 9.48 11.25
CA LEU A 25 -23.52 8.18 11.02
C LEU A 25 -22.16 8.34 10.32
N ALA A 26 -22.10 9.20 9.29
CA ALA A 26 -20.87 9.45 8.54
C ALA A 26 -19.76 10.01 9.44
N THR A 27 -20.09 10.88 10.40
CA THR A 27 -19.11 11.45 11.33
C THR A 27 -18.39 10.39 12.17
N ILE A 28 -19.08 9.31 12.56
CA ILE A 28 -18.49 8.22 13.33
C ILE A 28 -17.77 7.21 12.42
N ALA A 29 -18.34 6.96 11.24
CA ALA A 29 -17.82 5.97 10.31
C ALA A 29 -16.58 6.43 9.54
N LEU A 30 -16.54 7.68 9.06
CA LEU A 30 -15.43 8.20 8.25
C LEU A 30 -14.05 8.10 8.92
N PRO A 31 -13.84 8.49 10.20
CA PRO A 31 -12.51 8.41 10.80
C PRO A 31 -12.01 6.96 10.93
N SER A 32 -12.89 6.00 11.22
CA SER A 32 -12.51 4.60 11.29
C SER A 32 -12.23 4.01 9.91
N LEU A 33 -12.95 4.44 8.87
CA LEU A 33 -12.67 4.09 7.48
C LEU A 33 -11.30 4.59 7.02
N LEU A 34 -10.92 5.83 7.35
CA LEU A 34 -9.60 6.37 6.99
C LEU A 34 -8.45 5.58 7.65
N LYS A 35 -8.60 5.24 8.93
CA LYS A 35 -7.64 4.39 9.67
C LYS A 35 -7.58 2.97 9.10
N SER A 36 -8.74 2.38 8.76
CA SER A 36 -8.79 1.06 8.15
C SER A 36 -8.09 1.03 6.79
N LYS A 37 -8.27 2.06 5.98
CA LYS A 37 -7.56 2.21 4.70
C LYS A 37 -6.05 2.32 4.89
N SER A 38 -5.57 3.17 5.81
CA SER A 38 -4.12 3.30 6.04
C SER A 38 -3.50 1.98 6.54
N ALA A 39 -4.19 1.26 7.42
CA ALA A 39 -3.78 -0.06 7.89
C ALA A 39 -3.75 -1.09 6.75
N ALA A 40 -4.74 -1.09 5.86
CA ALA A 40 -4.79 -1.98 4.69
C ALA A 40 -3.65 -1.70 3.71
N GLU A 41 -3.34 -0.42 3.44
CA GLU A 41 -2.20 -0.02 2.60
C GLU A 41 -0.87 -0.50 3.17
N ARG A 42 -0.69 -0.36 4.49
CA ARG A 42 0.51 -0.88 5.17
C ARG A 42 0.59 -2.40 5.08
N ALA A 43 -0.51 -3.11 5.32
CA ALA A 43 -0.56 -4.57 5.20
C ALA A 43 -0.20 -5.05 3.78
N ALA A 44 -0.69 -4.36 2.74
CA ALA A 44 -0.34 -4.63 1.35
C ALA A 44 1.17 -4.39 1.07
N THR A 45 1.74 -3.36 1.70
CA THR A 45 3.18 -3.05 1.60
C THR A 45 4.04 -4.14 2.25
N ILE A 46 3.67 -4.58 3.46
CA ILE A 46 4.33 -5.71 4.14
C ILE A 46 4.20 -6.98 3.29
N GLY A 47 3.04 -7.24 2.69
CA GLY A 47 2.85 -8.35 1.77
C GLY A 47 3.77 -8.26 0.54
N THR A 48 3.95 -7.05 0.00
CA THR A 48 4.89 -6.81 -1.10
C THR A 48 6.34 -7.05 -0.68
N LEU A 49 6.75 -6.60 0.52
CA LEU A 49 8.09 -6.89 1.06
C LEU A 49 8.32 -8.40 1.21
N LYS A 50 7.33 -9.14 1.73
CA LYS A 50 7.42 -10.61 1.81
C LYS A 50 7.53 -11.27 0.44
N ALA A 51 6.77 -10.78 -0.55
CA ALA A 51 6.88 -11.24 -1.93
C ALA A 51 8.27 -10.92 -2.51
N ILE A 52 8.83 -9.75 -2.23
CA ILE A 52 10.20 -9.40 -2.61
C ILE A 52 11.20 -10.39 -2.00
N HIS A 53 11.11 -10.68 -0.69
CA HIS A 53 12.00 -11.67 -0.06
C HIS A 53 11.90 -13.05 -0.70
N ALA A 54 10.69 -13.57 -0.92
CA ALA A 54 10.50 -14.86 -1.56
C ALA A 54 11.12 -14.92 -2.97
N ASN A 55 10.92 -13.86 -3.76
CA ASN A 55 11.51 -13.76 -5.09
C ASN A 55 13.03 -13.59 -5.04
N GLN A 56 13.58 -12.88 -4.04
CA GLN A 56 15.01 -12.74 -3.82
C GLN A 56 15.67 -14.09 -3.54
N THR A 57 15.07 -14.90 -2.66
CA THR A 57 15.53 -16.26 -2.37
C THR A 57 15.48 -17.13 -3.62
N GLY A 58 14.40 -17.05 -4.40
CA GLY A 58 14.31 -17.74 -5.70
C GLY A 58 15.40 -17.30 -6.67
N PHE A 59 15.63 -15.99 -6.80
CA PHE A 59 16.65 -15.44 -7.68
C PHE A 59 18.06 -15.86 -7.26
N MET A 60 18.34 -15.88 -5.94
CA MET A 60 19.59 -16.38 -5.36
C MET A 60 19.84 -17.85 -5.76
N SER A 61 18.83 -18.71 -5.70
CA SER A 61 18.96 -20.10 -6.14
C SER A 61 19.24 -20.24 -7.65
N HIS A 62 18.71 -19.34 -8.48
CA HIS A 62 18.89 -19.40 -9.94
C HIS A 62 20.18 -18.75 -10.44
N LYS A 63 20.66 -17.69 -9.77
CA LYS A 63 21.76 -16.84 -10.26
C LYS A 63 22.94 -16.72 -9.29
N GLY A 64 22.85 -17.29 -8.09
CA GLY A 64 23.93 -17.28 -7.09
C GLY A 64 24.21 -15.90 -6.45
N ARG A 65 23.29 -14.94 -6.61
CA ARG A 65 23.30 -13.62 -5.96
C ARG A 65 21.87 -13.11 -5.81
N TYR A 66 21.64 -12.12 -4.97
CA TYR A 66 20.39 -11.36 -4.94
C TYR A 66 20.27 -10.42 -6.14
N ALA A 67 19.04 -10.05 -6.48
CA ALA A 67 18.72 -9.14 -7.57
C ALA A 67 18.60 -7.69 -7.09
N THR A 68 18.86 -6.75 -8.00
CA THR A 68 18.38 -5.36 -7.79
C THR A 68 16.85 -5.32 -7.87
N LEU A 69 16.20 -4.28 -7.33
CA LEU A 69 14.74 -4.19 -7.40
C LEU A 69 14.19 -4.20 -8.84
N SER A 70 14.88 -3.55 -9.78
CA SER A 70 14.49 -3.56 -11.19
C SER A 70 14.58 -4.97 -11.78
N GLU A 71 15.72 -5.65 -11.57
CA GLU A 71 15.96 -7.00 -12.06
C GLU A 71 14.98 -8.02 -11.46
N LEU A 72 14.66 -7.87 -10.17
CA LEU A 72 13.67 -8.70 -9.50
C LEU A 72 12.27 -8.48 -10.06
N ASN A 73 11.91 -7.24 -10.38
CA ASN A 73 10.63 -6.94 -11.02
C ASN A 73 10.56 -7.55 -12.42
N ASP A 74 11.63 -7.49 -13.20
CA ASP A 74 11.68 -8.14 -14.52
C ASP A 74 11.58 -9.67 -14.42
N TYR A 75 12.30 -10.28 -13.46
CA TYR A 75 12.23 -11.72 -13.17
C TYR A 75 10.81 -12.19 -12.82
N THR A 76 10.02 -11.34 -12.16
CA THR A 76 8.65 -11.63 -11.74
C THR A 76 7.59 -11.20 -12.76
N GLY A 77 7.99 -10.85 -13.99
CA GLY A 77 7.05 -10.43 -15.04
C GLY A 77 6.42 -9.06 -14.78
N LYS A 78 7.13 -8.18 -14.06
CA LYS A 78 6.74 -6.79 -13.71
C LYS A 78 5.55 -6.69 -12.77
N THR A 79 5.39 -7.65 -11.88
CA THR A 79 4.23 -7.75 -10.97
C THR A 79 4.43 -7.07 -9.62
N LEU A 80 5.68 -6.74 -9.24
CA LEU A 80 5.99 -6.13 -7.95
C LEU A 80 5.61 -4.64 -7.92
N GLY A 81 5.71 -3.93 -9.04
CA GLY A 81 5.29 -2.52 -9.13
C GLY A 81 5.83 -1.80 -10.36
N ILE A 82 5.68 -0.49 -10.34
CA ILE A 82 6.20 0.40 -11.40
C ILE A 82 7.65 0.74 -11.07
N VAL A 83 8.56 0.48 -11.99
CA VAL A 83 9.98 0.82 -11.80
C VAL A 83 10.23 2.25 -12.28
N ALA A 84 10.89 3.04 -11.43
CA ALA A 84 11.35 4.39 -11.75
C ALA A 84 12.83 4.51 -11.37
N GLY A 85 13.71 4.35 -12.36
CA GLY A 85 15.16 4.25 -12.14
C GLY A 85 15.49 2.99 -11.32
N THR A 86 16.13 3.16 -10.17
CA THR A 86 16.46 2.07 -9.23
C THR A 86 15.37 1.81 -8.18
N THR A 87 14.29 2.59 -8.21
CA THR A 87 13.19 2.49 -7.24
C THR A 87 12.02 1.74 -7.83
N LEU A 88 11.20 1.18 -6.94
CA LEU A 88 9.94 0.55 -7.28
C LEU A 88 8.81 1.26 -6.55
N ILE A 89 7.73 1.59 -7.25
CA ILE A 89 6.57 2.28 -6.69
C ILE A 89 5.38 1.33 -6.70
N ARG A 90 4.73 1.19 -5.54
CA ARG A 90 3.49 0.41 -5.41
C ARG A 90 2.59 1.07 -4.36
N GLY A 91 1.40 1.46 -4.78
CA GLY A 91 0.49 2.24 -3.95
C GLY A 91 1.14 3.55 -3.50
N ASN A 92 1.07 3.85 -2.20
CA ASN A 92 1.65 5.07 -1.61
C ASN A 92 3.10 4.88 -1.12
N TYR A 93 3.72 3.74 -1.41
CA TYR A 93 5.08 3.42 -0.97
C TYR A 93 6.06 3.39 -2.15
N THR A 94 7.23 3.97 -1.93
CA THR A 94 8.39 3.86 -2.81
C THR A 94 9.43 2.97 -2.14
N PHE A 95 9.89 1.97 -2.87
CA PHE A 95 10.81 0.94 -2.44
C PHE A 95 12.21 1.26 -3.00
N TYR A 96 13.19 1.23 -2.12
CA TYR A 96 14.61 1.45 -2.41
C TYR A 96 15.36 0.18 -2.06
N GLY A 97 16.20 -0.31 -2.98
CA GLY A 97 16.99 -1.52 -2.78
C GLY A 97 18.47 -1.17 -2.60
N PHE A 98 19.10 -1.78 -1.61
CA PHE A 98 20.51 -1.63 -1.32
C PHE A 98 21.17 -3.00 -1.13
N PRO A 99 22.42 -3.20 -1.58
CA PRO A 99 23.19 -2.31 -2.45
C PRO A 99 22.59 -2.19 -3.86
N THR A 100 22.78 -1.05 -4.53
CA THR A 100 22.29 -0.80 -5.90
C THR A 100 23.20 -1.41 -6.97
N VAL A 101 24.43 -1.77 -6.60
CA VAL A 101 25.42 -2.38 -7.49
C VAL A 101 25.27 -3.92 -7.42
N PRO A 102 25.08 -4.61 -8.55
CA PRO A 102 24.87 -6.06 -8.57
C PRO A 102 25.99 -6.92 -7.97
N ALA A 103 27.24 -6.44 -8.00
CA ALA A 103 28.39 -7.18 -7.48
C ALA A 103 28.33 -7.37 -5.95
N ASP A 104 27.72 -6.43 -5.23
CA ASP A 104 27.66 -6.40 -3.77
C ASP A 104 26.46 -7.20 -3.20
N LEU A 105 25.57 -7.68 -4.07
CA LEU A 105 24.35 -8.40 -3.73
C LEU A 105 24.56 -9.91 -3.46
N ARG A 106 25.79 -10.36 -3.17
CA ARG A 106 26.07 -11.81 -2.99
C ARG A 106 25.63 -12.36 -1.64
N ASN A 107 25.68 -11.53 -0.59
CA ASN A 107 25.54 -12.00 0.78
C ASN A 107 24.38 -11.35 1.53
N GLN A 108 24.05 -10.10 1.20
CA GLN A 108 23.05 -9.31 1.91
C GLN A 108 22.31 -8.39 0.95
N TYR A 109 21.07 -8.06 1.32
CA TYR A 109 20.30 -7.01 0.67
C TYR A 109 19.38 -6.37 1.71
N GLN A 110 19.06 -5.11 1.49
CA GLN A 110 18.07 -4.39 2.28
C GLN A 110 17.12 -3.66 1.35
N ILE A 111 15.83 -3.77 1.64
CA ILE A 111 14.78 -3.00 0.97
C ILE A 111 14.16 -2.04 1.97
N LEU A 112 14.10 -0.76 1.61
CA LEU A 112 13.44 0.28 2.38
C LEU A 112 12.17 0.72 1.64
N ALA A 113 11.01 0.56 2.25
CA ALA A 113 9.74 1.07 1.74
C ALA A 113 9.36 2.35 2.50
N ILE A 114 9.24 3.47 1.78
CA ILE A 114 8.98 4.79 2.35
C ILE A 114 7.67 5.34 1.81
N ARG A 115 6.84 5.87 2.70
CA ARG A 115 5.68 6.68 2.36
C ARG A 115 5.95 8.13 2.74
N PHE A 116 5.75 9.01 1.77
CA PHE A 116 5.84 10.46 1.96
C PHE A 116 4.45 11.08 2.01
N LYS A 117 4.30 12.12 2.83
CA LYS A 117 3.14 13.01 2.84
C LYS A 117 3.64 14.41 3.22
N ASP A 118 3.24 15.42 2.45
CA ASP A 118 3.62 16.82 2.68
C ASP A 118 5.13 17.01 2.87
N HIS A 119 5.94 16.39 2.00
CA HIS A 119 7.42 16.40 2.03
C HIS A 119 8.06 15.75 3.27
N ARG A 120 7.27 15.11 4.14
CA ARG A 120 7.76 14.37 5.30
C ARG A 120 7.58 12.87 5.12
N ILE A 121 8.49 12.10 5.70
CA ILE A 121 8.33 10.65 5.79
C ILE A 121 7.35 10.36 6.92
N ILE A 122 6.25 9.70 6.61
CA ILE A 122 5.21 9.34 7.59
C ILE A 122 5.18 7.85 7.90
N SER A 123 5.81 7.02 7.05
CA SER A 123 5.98 5.60 7.35
C SER A 123 7.19 5.07 6.62
N ALA A 124 8.00 4.27 7.33
CA ALA A 124 9.16 3.60 6.78
C ALA A 124 9.25 2.17 7.32
N LEU A 125 9.39 1.21 6.41
CA LEU A 125 9.53 -0.21 6.71
C LEU A 125 10.84 -0.70 6.07
N SER A 126 11.62 -1.49 6.79
CA SER A 126 12.79 -2.17 6.21
C SER A 126 12.59 -3.67 6.15
N LEU A 127 13.00 -4.27 5.04
CA LEU A 127 13.16 -5.70 4.87
C LEU A 127 14.64 -6.01 4.72
N ARG A 128 15.12 -7.01 5.46
CA ARG A 128 16.49 -7.50 5.38
C ARG A 128 16.53 -8.88 4.74
N GLU A 129 17.73 -9.38 4.50
CA GLU A 129 18.00 -10.70 3.92
C GLU A 129 17.46 -11.87 4.75
N ASP A 130 17.28 -11.68 6.06
CA ASP A 130 16.68 -12.64 6.99
C ASP A 130 15.15 -12.76 6.86
N GLY A 131 14.54 -11.97 5.98
CA GLY A 131 13.09 -11.97 5.74
C GLY A 131 12.28 -11.20 6.79
N ARG A 132 12.93 -10.58 7.78
CA ARG A 132 12.26 -9.77 8.80
C ARG A 132 11.86 -8.42 8.21
N VAL A 133 10.64 -8.00 8.53
CA VAL A 133 10.14 -6.66 8.22
C VAL A 133 10.10 -5.87 9.52
N ASP A 134 10.97 -4.86 9.61
CA ASP A 134 11.05 -3.97 10.76
C ASP A 134 10.40 -2.63 10.43
N THR A 135 9.74 -2.04 11.42
CA THR A 135 9.17 -0.69 11.31
C THR A 135 10.20 0.31 11.80
N LEU A 136 10.57 1.25 10.94
CA LEU A 136 11.51 2.32 11.27
C LEU A 136 10.78 3.59 11.68
N ILE A 137 9.70 3.94 10.97
CA ILE A 137 8.88 5.13 11.23
C ILE A 137 7.41 4.75 11.05
N ASP A 138 6.56 5.23 11.97
CA ASP A 138 5.12 5.05 11.94
C ASP A 138 4.38 6.27 12.51
N GLU A 139 4.00 7.19 11.62
CA GLU A 139 3.26 8.42 11.93
C GLU A 139 1.91 8.46 11.16
N LEU A 140 1.34 7.28 10.86
CA LEU A 140 0.10 7.13 10.08
C LEU A 140 -1.17 7.55 10.82
#